data_AF-A0A371P866-F1
#
_entry.id   AF-A0A371P866-F1
#
_cell.length_a   1.000
_cell.length_b   1.000
_cell.length_c   1.000
_cell.angle_alpha   90.00
_cell.angle_beta   90.00
_cell.angle_gamma   90.00
#
_symmetry.space_group_name_H-M   'P 1'
#
loop_
_entity.id
_entity.type
_entity.pdbx_description
1 polymer ?
#
loop_
_entity_poly.entity_id
_entity_poly.type
_entity_poly.pdbx_seq_one_letter_code
_entity_poly.pdbx_strand_id
1 'polypeptide(L)'
;MSDEKITIEELAEFMTRQLPMTYDVFEKHRADDVDRNQASWARGRVDAFLQLMQVIDGERETMLRAEWDRITTGKGFMSDEDN
;
A
#
# COMPACT_ATOMS: atom_id res chain seq x y z
N MET A 1 27.95 17.76 -10.09
CA MET A 1 26.79 17.11 -9.47
C MET A 1 26.89 15.65 -9.83
N SER A 2 27.05 14.77 -8.84
CA SER A 2 27.07 13.32 -9.07
C SER A 2 25.69 12.89 -9.55
N ASP A 3 25.62 12.21 -10.69
CA ASP A 3 24.44 11.45 -11.10
C ASP A 3 24.30 10.25 -10.15
N GLU A 4 23.77 10.48 -8.95
CA GLU A 4 23.39 9.40 -8.05
C GLU A 4 22.20 8.67 -8.67
N LYS A 5 22.49 7.51 -9.26
CA LYS A 5 21.47 6.59 -9.76
C LYS A 5 20.93 5.80 -8.58
N ILE A 6 19.64 5.91 -8.34
CA ILE A 6 18.93 5.09 -7.34
C ILE A 6 18.90 3.63 -7.82
N THR A 7 19.23 2.70 -6.94
CA THR A 7 19.13 1.27 -7.24
C THR A 7 17.69 0.78 -7.14
N ILE A 8 17.42 -0.39 -7.71
CA ILE A 8 16.10 -1.02 -7.64
C ILE A 8 15.75 -1.37 -6.18
N GLU A 9 16.74 -1.82 -5.40
CA GLU A 9 16.60 -2.14 -3.98
C GLU A 9 16.26 -0.90 -3.15
N GLU A 10 16.95 0.23 -3.39
CA GLU A 10 16.68 1.50 -2.71
C GLU A 10 15.25 2.00 -2.98
N LEU A 11 14.77 1.83 -4.21
CA LEU A 11 13.40 2.15 -4.59
C LEU A 11 12.39 1.24 -3.88
N ALA A 12 12.64 -0.07 -3.82
CA ALA A 12 11.78 -1.03 -3.12
C ALA A 12 11.71 -0.75 -1.61
N GLU A 13 12.86 -0.46 -0.98
CA GLU A 13 12.92 -0.08 0.43
C GLU A 13 12.21 1.24 0.72
N PHE A 14 12.35 2.22 -0.18
CA PHE A 14 11.62 3.48 -0.06
C PHE A 14 10.11 3.24 -0.11
N MET A 15 9.60 2.51 -1.11
CA MET A 15 8.17 2.23 -1.25
C MET A 15 7.62 1.48 -0.04
N THR A 16 8.35 0.48 0.45
CA THR A 16 7.97 -0.31 1.64
C THR A 16 7.83 0.59 2.87
N ARG A 17 8.71 1.59 3.04
CA ARG A 17 8.63 2.57 4.14
C ARG A 17 7.49 3.57 3.99
N GLN A 18 7.08 3.89 2.76
CA GLN A 18 6.03 4.89 2.50
C GLN A 18 4.61 4.32 2.54
N LEU A 19 4.44 3.03 2.27
CA LEU A 19 3.13 2.37 2.21
C LEU A 19 2.33 2.51 3.52
N PRO A 20 2.88 2.26 4.72
CA PRO A 20 2.13 2.39 5.97
C PRO A 20 1.52 3.77 6.18
N MET A 21 2.27 4.84 5.90
CA MET A 21 1.72 6.21 5.99
C MET A 21 0.59 6.45 5.00
N THR A 22 0.66 5.82 3.82
CA THR A 22 -0.39 5.94 2.80
C THR A 22 -1.64 5.15 3.23
N TYR A 23 -1.45 4.00 3.89
CA TYR A 23 -2.55 3.23 4.49
C TYR A 23 -3.27 4.05 5.57
N ASP A 24 -2.53 4.74 6.44
CA ASP A 24 -3.11 5.59 7.48
C ASP A 24 -3.97 6.71 6.90
N VAL A 25 -3.52 7.35 5.82
CA VAL A 25 -4.31 8.38 5.11
C VAL A 25 -5.59 7.76 4.54
N PHE A 26 -5.50 6.57 3.93
CA PHE A 26 -6.69 5.88 3.43
C PHE A 26 -7.68 5.57 4.56
N GLU A 27 -7.24 4.90 5.63
CA GLU A 27 -8.09 4.51 6.76
C GLU A 27 -8.76 5.72 7.42
N LYS A 28 -8.01 6.81 7.63
CA LYS A 28 -8.53 8.02 8.26
C LYS A 28 -9.66 8.67 7.46
N HIS A 29 -9.58 8.62 6.13
CA HIS A 29 -10.49 9.36 5.25
C HIS A 29 -11.51 8.48 4.53
N ARG A 30 -11.43 7.14 4.61
CA ARG A 30 -12.33 6.23 3.87
C ARG A 30 -13.80 6.27 4.31
N ALA A 31 -14.06 6.67 5.56
CA ALA A 31 -15.40 6.76 6.14
C ALA A 31 -16.00 8.17 6.08
N ASP A 32 -15.22 9.18 5.66
CA ASP A 32 -15.64 10.57 5.60
C ASP A 32 -16.04 10.95 4.16
N ASP A 33 -17.32 11.30 3.98
CA ASP A 33 -17.86 11.71 2.69
C ASP A 33 -17.29 13.04 2.18
N VAL A 34 -16.80 13.90 3.08
CA VAL A 34 -16.20 15.20 2.76
C VAL A 34 -14.77 15.03 2.23
N ASP A 35 -14.05 14.02 2.72
CA ASP A 35 -12.64 13.77 2.41
C ASP A 35 -12.41 12.60 1.43
N ARG A 36 -13.44 12.18 0.67
CA ARG A 36 -13.35 11.11 -0.33
C ARG A 36 -12.19 11.27 -1.31
N ASN A 37 -11.80 12.50 -1.63
CA ASN A 37 -10.66 12.79 -2.51
C ASN A 37 -9.32 12.31 -1.91
N GLN A 38 -9.13 12.44 -0.60
CA GLN A 38 -7.92 12.00 0.09
C GLN A 38 -7.83 10.46 0.13
N ALA A 39 -8.94 9.79 0.44
CA ALA A 39 -9.01 8.33 0.40
C ALA A 39 -8.76 7.79 -1.02
N SER A 40 -9.33 8.43 -2.04
CA SER A 40 -9.10 8.07 -3.44
C SER A 40 -7.63 8.29 -3.87
N TRP A 41 -7.04 9.41 -3.49
CA TRP A 41 -5.61 9.69 -3.72
C TRP A 41 -4.72 8.64 -3.07
N ALA A 42 -4.97 8.30 -1.80
CA ALA A 42 -4.19 7.32 -1.07
C ALA A 42 -4.29 5.93 -1.73
N ARG A 43 -5.51 5.51 -2.10
CA ARG A 43 -5.73 4.26 -2.82
C ARG A 43 -4.96 4.20 -4.15
N GLY A 44 -5.06 5.24 -4.97
CA GLY A 44 -4.33 5.29 -6.25
C GLY A 44 -2.81 5.24 -6.07
N ARG A 45 -2.29 5.86 -5.00
CA ARG A 45 -0.86 5.80 -4.67
C ARG A 45 -0.42 4.41 -4.23
N VAL A 46 -1.21 3.72 -3.41
CA VAL A 46 -0.93 2.32 -3.03
C VAL A 46 -0.92 1.42 -4.26
N ASP A 47 -1.93 1.54 -5.12
CA ASP A 47 -2.03 0.72 -6.34
C ASP A 47 -0.80 0.92 -7.25
N ALA A 48 -0.33 2.16 -7.41
CA ALA A 48 0.90 2.45 -8.18
C ALA A 48 2.15 1.82 -7.55
N PHE A 49 2.31 1.88 -6.23
CA PHE A 49 3.44 1.26 -5.54
C PHE A 49 3.42 -0.27 -5.64
N LEU A 50 2.26 -0.90 -5.54
CA LEU A 50 2.14 -2.34 -5.73
C LEU A 50 2.48 -2.74 -7.18
N GLN A 51 2.03 -2.00 -8.19
CA GLN A 51 2.38 -2.26 -9.59
C GLN A 51 3.89 -2.15 -9.84
N LEU A 52 4.56 -1.15 -9.24
CA LEU A 52 6.01 -1.03 -9.33
C LEU A 52 6.72 -2.18 -8.60
N MET A 53 6.25 -2.54 -7.41
CA MET A 53 6.81 -3.65 -6.64
C MET A 53 6.67 -4.97 -7.39
N GLN A 54 5.58 -5.19 -8.13
CA GLN A 54 5.37 -6.40 -8.92
C GLN A 54 6.48 -6.64 -9.95
N VAL A 55 7.04 -5.55 -10.50
CA VAL A 55 8.14 -5.61 -11.47
C VAL A 55 9.49 -5.81 -10.80
N ILE A 56 9.65 -5.33 -9.57
CA ILE A 56 10.92 -5.25 -8.84
C ILE A 56 11.14 -6.47 -7.93
N ASP A 57 10.14 -6.81 -7.12
CA ASP A 57 10.15 -7.83 -6.07
C ASP A 57 8.73 -8.39 -5.89
N GLY A 58 8.38 -9.40 -6.69
CA GLY A 58 7.03 -9.98 -6.71
C GLY A 58 6.61 -10.69 -5.42
N GLU A 59 7.56 -11.22 -4.65
CA GLU A 59 7.27 -11.84 -3.35
C GLU A 59 6.85 -10.78 -2.35
N ARG A 60 7.61 -9.69 -2.26
CA ARG A 60 7.28 -8.55 -1.40
C ARG A 60 5.99 -7.88 -1.83
N GLU A 61 5.74 -7.76 -3.13
CA GLU A 61 4.47 -7.24 -3.66
C GLU A 61 3.28 -8.07 -3.17
N THR A 62 3.38 -9.40 -3.22
CA THR A 62 2.30 -10.30 -2.78
C THR A 62 1.98 -10.09 -1.31
N MET A 63 3.01 -9.93 -0.46
CA MET A 63 2.83 -9.65 0.97
C MET A 63 2.15 -8.29 1.21
N LEU A 64 2.60 -7.25 0.52
CA LEU A 64 2.06 -5.89 0.64
C LEU A 64 0.61 -5.81 0.11
N ARG A 65 0.29 -6.54 -0.96
CA ARG A 65 -1.07 -6.65 -1.49
C ARG A 65 -2.01 -7.33 -0.51
N ALA A 66 -1.59 -8.43 0.10
CA ALA A 66 -2.40 -9.11 1.12
C ALA A 66 -2.68 -8.21 2.34
N GLU A 67 -1.71 -7.36 2.72
CA GLU A 67 -1.93 -6.33 3.74
C GLU A 67 -2.92 -5.27 3.28
N TRP A 68 -2.78 -4.77 2.06
CA TRP A 68 -3.69 -3.78 1.50
C TRP A 68 -5.13 -4.30 1.38
N ASP A 69 -5.31 -5.54 0.97
CA ASP A 69 -6.62 -6.20 0.90
C ASP A 69 -7.27 -6.30 2.28
N ARG A 70 -6.49 -6.65 3.31
CA ARG A 70 -6.95 -6.66 4.71
C ARG A 70 -7.41 -5.27 5.17
N ILE A 71 -6.68 -4.22 4.84
CA ILE A 71 -7.02 -2.83 5.21
C ILE A 71 -8.31 -2.40 4.50
N THR A 72 -8.37 -2.57 3.18
CA THR A 72 -9.49 -2.09 2.35
C THR A 72 -10.80 -2.84 2.59
N THR A 73 -10.73 -4.16 2.81
CA THR A 73 -11.92 -5.01 2.98
C THR A 73 -12.27 -5.29 4.44
N GLY A 74 -11.35 -5.04 5.37
CA GLY A 74 -11.49 -5.44 6.77
C GLY A 74 -11.40 -6.95 7.00
N LYS A 75 -11.25 -7.76 5.95
CA LYS A 75 -11.11 -9.21 6.04
C LYS A 75 -9.62 -9.56 6.16
N GLY A 76 -9.11 -9.50 7.39
CA GLY A 76 -7.95 -10.34 7.75
C GLY A 76 -8.37 -11.81 7.73
N PHE A 77 -7.42 -12.75 7.79
CA PHE A 77 -7.70 -14.16 8.11
C PHE A 77 -8.45 -14.26 9.45
N MET A 78 -9.76 -14.03 9.43
CA MET A 78 -10.71 -14.58 10.38
C MET A 78 -11.34 -15.72 9.61
N SER A 79 -10.72 -16.89 9.82
CA SER A 79 -11.40 -18.17 9.76
C SER A 79 -12.79 -18.02 10.35
N ASP A 80 -13.77 -18.61 9.67
CA ASP A 80 -15.14 -18.83 10.11
C ASP A 80 -15.16 -19.70 11.40
N GLU A 81 -14.66 -19.15 12.49
CA GLU A 81 -14.83 -19.66 13.85
C GLU A 81 -15.23 -18.47 14.72
N ASP A 82 -16.51 -18.14 14.69
CA ASP A 82 -17.29 -17.95 15.91
C ASP A 82 -18.78 -17.96 15.54
N ASN A 83 -19.49 -18.90 16.17
CA ASN A 83 -20.93 -19.18 16.05
C ASN A 83 -21.84 -17.95 16.21
#